data_AF-A0A7S0B2N2-F1
#
_entry.id   AF-A0A7S0B2N2-F1
#
_cell.length_a   1.000
_cell.length_b   1.000
_cell.length_c   1.000
_cell.angle_alpha   90.00
_cell.angle_beta   90.00
_cell.angle_gamma   90.00
#
_symmetry.space_group_name_H-M   'P 1'
#
loop_
_entity.id
_entity.type
_entity.pdbx_description
1 polymer ?
#
loop_
_entity_poly.entity_id
_entity_poly.type
_entity_poly.pdbx_seq_one_letter_code
_entity_poly.pdbx_strand_id
1 'polypeptide(L)'
;TGIVDYQVAESDPHYLLFEEQVCELQELCLPCIGENARRAFMINVYNLMLKHAYIKVGIPKTSLKRAGFFGHLSYNLGGTLLTFSDVEHGILRGNTHPPYHLRKPFKSGDKRADLVLSLDP
;
A
#
# COMPACT_ATOMS: atom_id res chain seq x y z
N THR A 1 -1.35 3.96 -20.44
CA THR A 1 -1.43 4.78 -19.22
C THR A 1 -2.48 5.86 -19.43
N GLY A 2 -3.60 5.80 -18.71
CA GLY A 2 -4.63 6.83 -18.80
C GLY A 2 -4.12 8.14 -18.20
N ILE A 3 -4.32 9.25 -18.91
CA ILE A 3 -3.92 10.59 -18.48
C ILE A 3 -4.87 11.00 -17.36
N VAL A 4 -4.49 10.71 -16.11
CA VAL A 4 -5.21 11.20 -14.93
C VAL A 4 -4.45 12.42 -14.43
N ASP A 5 -5.11 13.58 -14.50
CA ASP A 5 -4.59 14.81 -13.89
C ASP A 5 -4.89 14.77 -12.39
N TYR A 6 -3.90 14.29 -11.62
CA TYR A 6 -4.00 14.21 -10.16
C TYR A 6 -4.12 15.57 -9.49
N GLN A 7 -3.74 16.67 -10.16
CA GLN A 7 -3.88 18.02 -9.59
C GLN A 7 -5.33 18.51 -9.61
N VAL A 8 -6.12 18.03 -10.57
CA VAL A 8 -7.55 18.39 -10.69
C VAL A 8 -8.42 17.43 -9.87
N ALA A 9 -7.96 16.20 -9.61
CA ALA A 9 -8.72 15.18 -8.90
C ALA A 9 -9.18 15.60 -7.49
N GLU A 10 -8.41 16.42 -6.76
CA GLU A 10 -8.81 16.95 -5.44
C GLU A 10 -9.97 17.95 -5.53
N SER A 11 -10.17 18.60 -6.69
CA SER A 11 -11.28 19.53 -6.90
C SER A 11 -12.61 18.85 -7.24
N ASP A 12 -12.62 17.52 -7.44
CA ASP A 12 -13.85 16.78 -7.70
C ASP A 12 -14.73 16.74 -6.45
N PRO A 13 -16.03 17.09 -6.53
CA PRO A 13 -16.94 17.04 -5.39
C PRO A 13 -17.02 15.68 -4.69
N HIS A 14 -16.76 14.58 -5.42
CA HIS A 14 -16.80 13.22 -4.87
C HIS A 14 -15.50 12.84 -4.14
N TYR A 15 -14.45 13.66 -4.21
CA TYR A 15 -13.17 13.35 -3.59
C TYR A 15 -13.29 13.19 -2.07
N LEU A 16 -14.11 14.01 -1.41
CA LEU A 16 -14.36 13.90 0.03
C LEU A 16 -15.03 12.58 0.41
N LEU A 17 -16.04 12.15 -0.37
CA LEU A 17 -16.69 10.85 -0.16
C LEU A 17 -15.69 9.70 -0.38
N PHE A 18 -14.83 9.82 -1.39
CA PHE A 18 -13.76 8.86 -1.61
C PHE A 18 -12.81 8.78 -0.40
N GLU A 19 -12.41 9.90 0.20
CA GLU A 19 -11.55 9.90 1.38
C GLU A 19 -12.21 9.19 2.57
N GLU A 20 -13.52 9.42 2.78
CA GLU A 20 -14.30 8.73 3.80
C GLU A 20 -14.33 7.22 3.56
N GLN A 21 -14.56 6.78 2.32
CA GLN A 21 -14.56 5.36 1.95
C GLN A 21 -13.18 4.71 2.13
N VAL A 22 -12.09 5.44 1.90
CA VAL A 22 -10.73 4.94 2.17
C VAL A 22 -10.53 4.67 3.66
N CYS A 23 -11.20 5.42 4.55
CA CYS A 23 -11.12 5.16 5.99
C CYS A 23 -11.74 3.81 6.38
N GLU A 24 -12.75 3.30 5.65
CA GLU A 24 -13.37 1.99 5.92
C GLU A 24 -12.37 0.82 5.81
N LEU A 25 -11.25 1.01 5.10
CA LEU A 25 -10.18 0.01 4.99
C LEU A 25 -9.60 -0.39 6.37
N GLN A 26 -9.74 0.46 7.38
CA GLN A 26 -9.27 0.17 8.74
C GLN A 26 -10.03 -0.97 9.42
N GLU A 27 -11.26 -1.27 8.98
CA GLU A 27 -12.15 -2.26 9.61
C GLU A 27 -12.03 -3.66 8.99
N LEU A 28 -11.20 -3.81 7.95
CA LEU A 28 -11.07 -5.06 7.21
C LEU A 28 -10.40 -6.17 8.02
N CYS A 29 -10.98 -7.37 8.02
CA CYS A 29 -10.25 -8.56 8.49
C CYS A 29 -9.41 -9.17 7.35
N LEU A 30 -8.18 -8.67 7.14
CA LEU A 30 -7.26 -9.20 6.13
C LEU A 30 -6.84 -10.67 6.35
N PRO A 31 -6.62 -11.16 7.58
CA PRO A 31 -6.31 -12.58 7.81
C PRO A 31 -7.53 -13.51 7.59
N CYS A 32 -8.75 -12.98 7.61
CA CYS A 32 -9.97 -13.78 7.47
C CYS A 32 -10.27 -14.18 6.02
N ILE A 33 -9.66 -13.52 5.04
CA ILE A 33 -9.90 -13.79 3.62
C ILE A 33 -8.84 -14.75 3.05
N GLY A 34 -9.25 -15.60 2.11
CA GLY A 34 -8.34 -16.56 1.47
C GLY A 34 -7.18 -15.89 0.73
N GLU A 35 -6.05 -16.58 0.59
CA GLU A 35 -4.81 -16.00 0.09
C GLU A 35 -4.95 -15.35 -1.31
N ASN A 36 -5.66 -15.99 -2.24
CA ASN A 36 -5.89 -15.44 -3.59
C ASN A 36 -6.72 -14.14 -3.54
N ALA A 37 -7.76 -14.11 -2.71
CA ALA A 37 -8.58 -12.91 -2.53
C ALA A 37 -7.75 -11.79 -1.87
N ARG A 38 -6.92 -12.14 -0.88
CA ARG A 38 -5.97 -11.23 -0.24
C ARG A 38 -4.95 -10.68 -1.23
N ARG A 39 -4.41 -11.50 -2.13
CA ARG A 39 -3.50 -11.07 -3.20
C ARG A 39 -4.15 -10.03 -4.11
N ALA A 40 -5.33 -10.35 -4.64
CA ALA A 40 -6.08 -9.44 -5.50
C ALA A 40 -6.41 -8.12 -4.76
N PHE A 41 -6.84 -8.22 -3.50
CA PHE A 41 -7.10 -7.08 -2.65
C PHE A 41 -5.85 -6.21 -2.46
N MET A 42 -4.70 -6.80 -2.11
CA MET A 42 -3.44 -6.09 -1.88
C MET A 42 -2.96 -5.34 -3.13
N ILE A 43 -3.10 -5.94 -4.31
CA ILE A 43 -2.77 -5.29 -5.58
C ILE A 43 -3.71 -4.10 -5.83
N ASN A 44 -5.02 -4.29 -5.63
CA ASN A 44 -6.01 -3.25 -5.87
C ASN A 44 -5.85 -2.08 -4.90
N VAL A 45 -5.68 -2.36 -3.60
CA VAL A 45 -5.50 -1.34 -2.58
C VAL A 45 -4.17 -0.60 -2.76
N TYR A 46 -3.08 -1.29 -3.15
CA TYR A 46 -1.81 -0.62 -3.47
C TYR A 46 -2.00 0.42 -4.58
N ASN A 47 -2.68 0.03 -5.68
CA ASN A 47 -2.94 0.93 -6.80
C ASN A 47 -3.88 2.09 -6.42
N LEU A 48 -4.82 1.87 -5.51
CA LEU A 48 -5.71 2.90 -4.96
C LEU A 48 -4.92 3.90 -4.12
N MET A 49 -4.21 3.40 -3.11
CA MET A 49 -3.39 4.20 -2.18
C MET A 49 -2.33 5.01 -2.92
N LEU A 50 -1.74 4.47 -3.97
CA LEU A 50 -0.71 5.16 -4.75
C LEU A 50 -1.27 6.41 -5.44
N LYS A 51 -2.45 6.28 -6.05
CA LYS A 51 -3.15 7.41 -6.67
C LYS A 51 -3.58 8.43 -5.63
N HIS A 52 -4.17 7.98 -4.53
CA HIS A 52 -4.58 8.86 -3.43
C HIS A 52 -3.39 9.63 -2.85
N ALA A 53 -2.26 8.95 -2.62
CA ALA A 53 -1.03 9.58 -2.15
C ALA A 53 -0.43 10.55 -3.18
N TYR A 54 -0.53 10.28 -4.48
CA TYR A 54 -0.12 11.22 -5.51
C TYR A 54 -0.98 12.49 -5.54
N ILE A 55 -2.28 12.37 -5.27
CA ILE A 55 -3.18 13.53 -5.16
C ILE A 55 -2.81 14.33 -3.90
N LYS A 56 -2.71 13.68 -2.73
CA LYS A 56 -2.49 14.35 -1.45
C LYS A 56 -1.09 14.93 -1.23
N VAL A 57 -0.07 14.17 -1.60
CA VAL A 57 1.34 14.48 -1.26
C VAL A 57 2.14 14.87 -2.50
N GLY A 58 1.59 14.65 -3.69
CA GLY A 58 2.26 14.89 -4.95
C GLY A 58 3.17 13.73 -5.39
N ILE A 59 3.57 13.76 -6.66
CA ILE A 59 4.44 12.74 -7.24
C ILE A 59 5.91 13.02 -6.88
N PRO A 60 6.64 12.07 -6.27
CA PRO A 60 8.03 12.27 -5.90
C PRO A 60 8.93 12.38 -7.14
N LYS A 61 9.62 13.52 -7.28
CA LYS A 61 10.46 13.83 -8.46
C LYS A 61 11.94 13.41 -8.36
N THR A 62 12.42 13.06 -7.17
CA THR A 62 13.82 12.65 -6.95
C THR A 62 13.89 11.28 -6.29
N SER A 63 15.01 10.56 -6.47
CA SER A 63 15.21 9.23 -5.87
C SER A 63 15.09 9.25 -4.34
N LEU A 64 15.61 10.29 -3.68
CA LEU A 64 15.51 10.44 -2.23
C LEU A 64 14.05 10.65 -1.79
N LYS A 65 13.32 11.54 -2.47
CA LYS A 65 11.88 11.74 -2.19
C LYS A 65 11.07 10.49 -2.47
N ARG A 66 11.46 9.71 -3.50
CA ARG A 66 10.83 8.43 -3.82
C ARG A 66 11.03 7.43 -2.69
N ALA A 67 12.26 7.22 -2.23
CA ALA A 67 12.54 6.34 -1.09
C ALA A 67 11.75 6.75 0.16
N GLY A 68 11.68 8.05 0.44
CA GLY A 68 10.84 8.60 1.50
C GLY A 68 9.36 8.28 1.32
N PHE A 69 8.81 8.56 0.14
CA PHE A 69 7.40 8.37 -0.21
C PHE A 69 6.97 6.91 -0.01
N PHE A 70 7.69 5.95 -0.59
CA PHE A 70 7.33 4.53 -0.51
C PHE A 70 7.62 3.90 0.86
N GLY A 71 8.58 4.44 1.61
CA GLY A 71 9.01 3.91 2.90
C GLY A 71 8.32 4.50 4.14
N HIS A 72 7.65 5.65 4.03
CA HIS A 72 7.05 6.34 5.18
C HIS A 72 5.55 6.57 5.07
N LEU A 73 5.02 6.78 3.85
CA LEU A 73 3.57 6.92 3.69
C LEU A 73 2.92 5.57 3.98
N SER A 74 1.94 5.58 4.87
CA SER A 74 1.26 4.38 5.35
C SER A 74 -0.24 4.59 5.41
N TYR A 75 -0.97 3.49 5.29
CA TYR A 75 -2.41 3.41 5.45
C TYR A 75 -2.74 2.39 6.54
N ASN A 76 -3.83 2.65 7.27
CA ASN A 76 -4.36 1.69 8.23
C ASN A 76 -5.25 0.68 7.49
N LEU A 77 -4.77 -0.54 7.33
CA LEU A 77 -5.49 -1.63 6.69
C LEU A 77 -5.78 -2.70 7.75
N GLY A 78 -7.04 -2.86 8.13
CA GLY A 78 -7.45 -3.85 9.13
C GLY A 78 -6.77 -3.67 10.50
N GLY A 79 -6.63 -2.43 10.97
CA GLY A 79 -5.93 -2.10 12.22
C GLY A 79 -4.40 -2.14 12.15
N THR A 80 -3.82 -2.37 10.96
CA THR A 80 -2.37 -2.45 10.76
C THR A 80 -1.89 -1.32 9.86
N LEU A 81 -0.92 -0.53 10.35
CA LEU A 81 -0.26 0.49 9.53
C LEU A 81 0.73 -0.17 8.57
N LEU A 82 0.48 -0.01 7.27
CA LEU A 82 1.29 -0.58 6.20
C LEU A 82 1.76 0.52 5.25
N THR A 83 3.08 0.56 5.02
CA THR A 83 3.67 1.41 3.98
C THR A 83 3.56 0.77 2.60
N PHE A 84 3.80 1.54 1.54
CA PHE A 84 3.90 0.96 0.19
C PHE A 84 4.99 -0.11 0.11
N SER A 85 6.14 0.11 0.74
CA SER A 85 7.22 -0.87 0.83
C SER A 85 6.80 -2.13 1.59
N ASP A 86 6.00 -2.00 2.64
CA ASP A 86 5.47 -3.15 3.39
C ASP A 86 4.53 -3.99 2.51
N VAL A 87 3.63 -3.34 1.76
CA VAL A 87 2.70 -4.05 0.86
C VAL A 87 3.45 -4.73 -0.29
N GLU A 88 4.38 -4.02 -0.94
CA GLU A 88 5.10 -4.55 -2.10
C GLU A 88 6.10 -5.64 -1.72
N HIS A 89 7.04 -5.33 -0.81
CA HIS A 89 8.15 -6.23 -0.50
C HIS A 89 7.82 -7.18 0.65
N GLY A 90 7.05 -6.70 1.63
CA GLY A 90 6.64 -7.48 2.80
C GLY A 90 5.54 -8.49 2.46
N ILE A 91 4.46 -8.04 1.82
CA ILE A 91 3.27 -8.87 1.60
C ILE A 91 3.28 -9.56 0.24
N LEU A 92 3.28 -8.79 -0.85
CA LEU A 92 3.11 -9.31 -2.22
C LEU A 92 4.29 -10.16 -2.71
N ARG A 93 5.51 -9.83 -2.26
CA ARG A 93 6.75 -10.54 -2.64
C ARG A 93 7.23 -11.55 -1.59
N GLY A 94 6.34 -12.03 -0.72
CA GLY A 94 6.70 -13.09 0.23
C GLY A 94 7.78 -12.68 1.25
N ASN A 95 7.73 -11.44 1.74
CA ASN A 95 8.69 -10.88 2.69
C ASN A 95 10.15 -10.95 2.21
N THR A 96 10.36 -10.60 0.94
CA THR A 96 11.68 -10.59 0.29
C THR A 96 12.39 -9.26 0.46
N HIS A 97 13.71 -9.30 0.57
CA HIS A 97 14.56 -8.11 0.64
C HIS A 97 14.32 -7.17 -0.56
N PRO A 98 14.00 -5.89 -0.32
CA PRO A 98 13.95 -4.90 -1.40
C PRO A 98 15.32 -4.74 -2.09
N PRO A 99 15.36 -4.30 -3.36
CA PRO A 99 16.61 -4.03 -4.05
C PRO A 99 17.51 -3.08 -3.24
N TYR A 100 18.79 -3.40 -3.09
CA TYR A 100 19.75 -2.62 -2.30
C TYR A 100 19.52 -2.60 -0.78
N HIS A 101 18.56 -3.38 -0.25
CA HIS A 101 18.34 -3.57 1.18
C HIS A 101 18.82 -4.95 1.63
N LEU A 102 19.49 -5.00 2.78
CA LEU A 102 20.05 -6.25 3.35
C LEU A 102 19.10 -6.97 4.32
N ARG A 103 17.97 -6.36 4.69
CA ARG A 103 17.04 -6.89 5.72
C ARG A 103 15.64 -7.11 5.15
N LYS A 104 14.97 -8.16 5.63
CA LYS A 104 13.57 -8.41 5.26
C LYS A 104 12.70 -7.30 5.85
N PRO A 105 11.61 -6.92 5.16
CA PRO A 105 10.65 -5.95 5.68
C PRO A 105 10.12 -6.35 7.07
N PHE A 106 9.71 -7.61 7.24
CA PHE A 106 9.16 -8.13 8.48
C PHE A 106 10.12 -9.12 9.14
N LYS A 107 10.44 -8.89 10.42
CA LYS A 107 11.30 -9.75 11.23
C LYS A 107 10.46 -10.83 11.94
N SER A 108 11.14 -11.81 12.54
CA SER A 108 10.48 -12.76 13.44
C SER A 108 9.75 -12.02 14.57
N GLY A 109 8.50 -12.38 14.83
CA GLY A 109 7.63 -11.73 15.83
C GLY A 109 6.90 -10.47 15.34
N ASP A 110 7.11 -10.02 14.10
CA ASP A 110 6.32 -8.94 13.50
C ASP A 110 4.93 -9.47 13.11
N LYS A 111 3.87 -8.93 13.71
CA LYS A 111 2.48 -9.32 13.41
C LYS A 111 2.10 -9.14 11.94
N ARG A 112 2.75 -8.22 11.23
CA ARG A 112 2.52 -8.00 9.79
C ARG A 112 2.92 -9.21 8.96
N ALA A 113 3.73 -10.12 9.50
CA ALA A 113 4.11 -11.37 8.86
C ALA A 113 2.90 -12.28 8.58
N ASP A 114 1.80 -12.17 9.34
CA ASP A 114 0.58 -12.96 9.13
C ASP A 114 -0.13 -12.63 7.80
N LEU A 115 0.19 -11.48 7.22
CA LEU A 115 -0.35 -11.01 5.95
C LEU A 115 0.45 -11.47 4.73
N VAL A 116 1.65 -12.03 4.95
CA VAL A 116 2.58 -12.41 3.88
C VAL A 116 1.96 -13.47 2.97
N LEU A 117 2.10 -13.27 1.65
CA LEU A 117 1.61 -14.20 0.64
C LEU A 117 2.72 -15.16 0.22
N SER A 118 2.36 -16.38 -0.19
CA SER A 118 3.31 -17.29 -0.83
C SER A 118 3.70 -16.74 -2.21
N LEU A 119 4.87 -17.11 -2.74
CA LEU A 119 5.15 -16.81 -4.15
C LEU A 119 4.42 -17.86 -4.99
N ASP A 120 3.74 -17.41 -6.05
CA ASP A 120 3.15 -18.34 -7.01
C ASP A 120 4.32 -19.17 -7.61
N PRO A 121 4.19 -20.51 -7.68
CA PRO A 121 5.25 -21.40 -8.16
C PRO A 121 5.66 -21.16 -9.61
#